data_AF-A0A0G0XSL6-F1
#
_entry.id   AF-A0A0G0XSL6-F1
#
_cell.length_a   1.000
_cell.length_b   1.000
_cell.length_c   1.000
_cell.angle_alpha   90.00
_cell.angle_beta   90.00
_cell.angle_gamma   90.00
#
_symmetry.space_group_name_H-M   'P 1'
#
loop_
_entity.id
_entity.type
_entity.pdbx_description
1 polymer ?
#
loop_
_entity_poly.entity_id
_entity_poly.type
_entity_poly.pdbx_seq_one_letter_code
_entity_poly.pdbx_strand_id
1 'polypeptide(L)'
;MTKNKPKTYTKPELIAKLKEISAMGFVPNARRGNAGGIGNTLEDLLGIKENNLPIPNAAEWELKAQRLNSTSLTTLFHIEPS
;
A
#
# COMPACT_ATOMS: atom_id res chain seq x y z
N MET A 1 4.37 -0.20 27.39
CA MET A 1 4.49 0.44 26.06
C MET A 1 4.75 -0.67 25.04
N THR A 2 3.70 -1.24 24.47
CA THR A 2 3.82 -2.30 23.46
C THR A 2 4.32 -1.65 22.16
N LYS A 3 5.55 -1.98 21.74
CA LYS A 3 6.07 -1.57 20.44
C LYS A 3 5.10 -2.08 19.37
N ASN A 4 4.40 -1.17 18.69
CA ASN A 4 3.49 -1.50 17.60
C ASN A 4 4.34 -2.04 16.45
N LYS A 5 4.53 -3.37 16.40
CA LYS A 5 5.28 -4.01 15.32
C LYS A 5 4.51 -3.80 14.01
N PRO A 6 5.21 -3.47 12.90
CA PRO A 6 4.56 -3.37 11.59
C PRO A 6 3.88 -4.69 11.26
N LYS A 7 2.68 -4.62 10.70
CA LYS A 7 1.92 -5.81 10.35
C LYS A 7 2.58 -6.49 9.15
N THR A 8 2.94 -7.75 9.33
CA THR A 8 3.57 -8.58 8.30
C THR A 8 2.59 -9.62 7.80
N TYR A 9 2.64 -9.92 6.51
CA TYR A 9 1.81 -10.94 5.88
C TYR A 9 2.70 -12.02 5.28
N THR A 10 2.26 -13.28 5.30
CA THR A 10 2.75 -14.30 4.36
C THR A 10 2.07 -14.12 3.00
N LYS A 11 2.62 -14.72 1.94
CA LYS A 11 2.02 -14.65 0.59
C LYS A 11 0.55 -15.10 0.55
N PRO A 12 0.15 -16.25 1.13
CA PRO A 12 -1.26 -16.66 1.13
C PRO A 12 -2.16 -15.70 1.89
N GLU A 13 -1.71 -15.16 3.02
CA GLU A 13 -2.49 -14.21 3.82
C GLU A 13 -2.68 -12.89 3.08
N LEU A 14 -1.62 -12.37 2.43
CA LEU A 14 -1.70 -11.17 1.62
C LEU A 14 -2.71 -11.35 0.46
N ILE A 15 -2.66 -12.48 -0.24
CA ILE A 15 -3.63 -12.79 -1.31
C ILE A 15 -5.05 -12.84 -0.76
N ALA A 16 -5.27 -13.50 0.38
CA ALA A 16 -6.59 -13.58 1.01
C ALA A 16 -7.11 -12.18 1.36
N LYS A 17 -6.27 -11.32 1.95
CA LYS A 17 -6.64 -9.95 2.30
C LYS A 17 -6.94 -9.08 1.09
N LEU A 18 -6.16 -9.19 0.01
CA LEU A 18 -6.44 -8.46 -1.22
C LEU A 18 -7.78 -8.88 -1.84
N LYS A 19 -8.15 -10.16 -1.76
CA LYS A 19 -9.48 -10.64 -2.18
C LYS A 19 -10.61 -10.09 -1.29
N GLU A 20 -10.41 -10.05 0.03
CA GLU A 20 -11.37 -9.43 0.96
C GLU A 20 -11.58 -7.95 0.62
N ILE A 21 -10.49 -7.19 0.41
CA ILE A 21 -10.53 -5.77 0.04
C ILE A 21 -11.27 -5.59 -1.29
N SER A 22 -10.99 -6.43 -2.29
CA SER A 22 -11.70 -6.40 -3.57
C SER A 22 -13.20 -6.64 -3.42
N ALA A 23 -13.61 -7.49 -2.47
CA ALA A 23 -15.02 -7.82 -2.23
C ALA A 23 -15.78 -6.70 -1.50
N MET A 24 -15.09 -5.74 -0.88
CA MET A 24 -15.72 -4.56 -0.25
C MET A 24 -16.34 -3.61 -1.30
N GLY A 25 -15.95 -3.72 -2.58
CA GLY A 25 -16.40 -2.83 -3.63
C GLY A 25 -15.77 -1.44 -3.53
N PHE A 26 -16.58 -0.39 -3.65
CA PHE A 26 -16.08 0.99 -3.60
C PHE A 26 -15.74 1.41 -2.18
N VAL A 27 -14.46 1.75 -1.96
CA VAL A 27 -13.98 2.29 -0.70
C VAL A 27 -13.81 3.81 -0.81
N PRO A 28 -14.36 4.60 0.12
CA PRO A 28 -14.12 6.04 0.18
C PRO A 28 -12.63 6.35 0.32
N ASN A 29 -12.13 7.29 -0.47
CA ASN A 29 -10.73 7.70 -0.38
C ASN A 29 -10.49 8.51 0.91
N ALA A 30 -9.53 8.06 1.72
CA ALA A 30 -9.19 8.69 2.99
C ALA A 30 -8.39 10.00 2.85
N ARG A 31 -7.74 10.25 1.69
CA ARG A 31 -6.87 11.41 1.48
C ARG A 31 -7.30 12.25 0.27
N ARG A 32 -7.35 13.57 0.42
CA ARG A 32 -7.69 14.51 -0.67
C ARG A 32 -6.50 14.73 -1.62
N GLY A 33 -6.79 14.83 -2.92
CA GLY A 33 -5.80 15.18 -3.96
C GLY A 33 -4.99 13.99 -4.51
N ASN A 34 -3.86 14.32 -5.15
CA ASN A 34 -2.97 13.34 -5.81
C ASN A 34 -1.83 12.83 -4.90
N ALA A 35 -1.91 13.08 -3.59
CA ALA A 35 -0.89 12.67 -2.62
C ALA A 35 -1.04 11.19 -2.22
N GLY A 36 -0.86 10.28 -3.18
CA GLY A 36 -0.82 8.84 -2.91
C GLY A 36 -2.11 8.24 -2.35
N GLY A 37 -3.27 8.89 -2.52
CA GLY A 37 -4.51 8.50 -1.85
C GLY A 37 -4.91 7.03 -2.02
N ILE A 38 -4.72 6.45 -3.22
CA ILE A 38 -5.03 5.03 -3.48
C ILE A 38 -4.04 4.07 -2.79
N GLY A 39 -2.75 4.41 -2.74
CA GLY A 39 -1.73 3.60 -2.06
C GLY A 39 -1.95 3.64 -0.56
N ASN A 40 -2.15 4.83 -0.01
CA ASN A 40 -2.45 5.04 1.39
C ASN A 40 -3.74 4.33 1.83
N THR A 41 -4.80 4.37 1.01
CA THR A 41 -6.05 3.65 1.30
C THR A 41 -5.81 2.14 1.37
N LEU A 42 -4.99 1.58 0.46
CA LEU A 42 -4.64 0.16 0.50
C LEU A 42 -3.83 -0.19 1.75
N GLU A 43 -2.85 0.64 2.12
CA GLU A 43 -2.05 0.46 3.33
C GLU A 43 -2.91 0.51 4.60
N ASP A 44 -3.82 1.49 4.70
CA ASP A 44 -4.76 1.62 5.81
C ASP A 44 -5.64 0.37 5.95
N LEU A 45 -6.19 -0.15 4.85
CA LEU A 45 -6.99 -1.38 4.84
C LEU A 45 -6.19 -2.63 5.22
N LEU A 46 -4.90 -2.67 4.90
CA LEU A 46 -3.99 -3.72 5.31
C LEU A 46 -3.41 -3.49 6.71
N GLY A 47 -3.69 -2.35 7.36
CA GLY A 47 -3.09 -2.00 8.64
C GLY A 47 -1.57 -1.84 8.57
N ILE A 48 -1.05 -1.49 7.40
CA ILE A 48 0.36 -1.16 7.17
C ILE A 48 0.53 0.31 7.52
N LYS A 49 1.46 0.61 8.42
CA LYS A 49 1.75 1.99 8.79
C LYS A 49 2.70 2.60 7.75
N GLU A 50 2.28 3.71 7.16
CA GLU A 50 3.11 4.52 6.26
C GLU A 50 4.48 4.82 6.90
N ASN A 51 5.54 4.59 6.13
CA ASN A 51 6.90 4.93 6.51
C ASN A 51 7.72 5.25 5.26
N ASN A 52 8.77 6.07 5.41
CA ASN A 52 9.62 6.54 4.29
C ASN A 52 10.93 5.75 4.17
N LEU A 53 11.00 4.54 4.74
CA LEU A 53 12.20 3.73 4.65
C LEU A 53 12.28 3.10 3.25
N PRO A 54 13.46 2.97 2.64
CA PRO A 54 13.64 2.31 1.36
C PRO A 54 13.63 0.78 1.52
N ILE A 55 12.58 0.25 2.15
CA ILE A 55 12.35 -1.17 2.41
C ILE A 55 10.91 -1.53 2.01
N PRO A 56 10.62 -2.80 1.70
CA PRO A 56 9.27 -3.20 1.32
C PRO A 56 8.25 -2.95 2.44
N ASN A 57 7.05 -2.46 2.08
CA ASN A 57 5.99 -2.13 3.04
C ASN A 57 5.14 -3.33 3.49
N ALA A 58 5.20 -4.48 2.80
CA ALA A 58 4.48 -5.71 3.13
C ALA A 58 5.43 -6.90 3.27
N ALA A 59 6.29 -6.87 4.29
CA ALA A 59 7.31 -7.89 4.56
C ALA A 59 8.35 -8.03 3.42
N GLU A 60 8.23 -9.05 2.58
CA GLU A 60 9.13 -9.27 1.43
C GLU A 60 8.65 -8.56 0.16
N TRP A 61 7.42 -8.01 0.18
CA TRP A 61 6.77 -7.43 -1.00
C TRP A 61 6.58 -5.93 -0.86
N GLU A 62 6.76 -5.24 -1.98
CA GLU A 62 6.42 -3.83 -2.13
C GLU A 62 5.05 -3.72 -2.81
N LEU A 63 4.11 -3.04 -2.16
CA LEU A 63 2.77 -2.82 -2.68
C LEU A 63 2.71 -1.52 -3.48
N LYS A 64 2.23 -1.63 -4.73
CA LYS A 64 1.92 -0.48 -5.58
C LYS A 64 0.45 -0.51 -5.99
N ALA A 65 -0.23 0.63 -5.88
CA ALA A 65 -1.62 0.80 -6.30
C ALA A 65 -1.71 1.85 -7.41
N GLN A 66 -2.48 1.55 -8.46
CA GLN A 66 -2.74 2.43 -9.59
C GLN A 66 -4.19 2.28 -10.05
N ARG A 67 -4.81 3.36 -10.54
CA ARG A 67 -6.14 3.28 -11.16
C ARG A 67 -6.03 2.58 -12.52
N LEU A 68 -6.94 1.65 -12.81
CA LEU A 68 -6.92 0.82 -14.03
C LEU A 68 -6.80 1.63 -15.32
N ASN A 69 -7.53 2.75 -15.42
CA ASN A 69 -7.55 3.62 -16.62
C ASN A 69 -6.55 4.78 -16.54
N SER A 70 -5.58 4.73 -15.63
CA SER A 70 -4.53 5.76 -15.53
C SER A 70 -3.49 5.59 -16.62
N THR A 71 -3.20 6.65 -17.36
CA THR A 71 -2.10 6.72 -18.34
C THR A 71 -0.77 7.09 -17.71
N SER A 72 -0.75 7.48 -16.43
CA SER A 72 0.48 7.80 -15.71
C SER A 72 1.36 6.56 -15.48
N LEU A 73 2.67 6.79 -15.42
CA LEU A 73 3.65 5.76 -15.09
C LEU A 73 3.51 5.31 -13.62
N THR A 74 3.84 4.05 -13.35
CA THR A 74 3.99 3.53 -11.99
C THR A 74 5.34 3.92 -11.43
N THR A 75 5.38 4.73 -10.36
CA THR A 75 6.62 5.03 -9.64
C THR A 75 7.12 3.79 -8.91
N LEU A 76 8.33 3.32 -9.24
CA LEU A 76 8.96 2.19 -8.57
C LEU A 76 9.61 2.63 -7.25
N PHE A 77 10.56 3.55 -7.32
CA PHE A 77 11.26 4.13 -6.17
C PHE A 77 11.85 5.49 -6.56
N HIS A 78 12.34 6.24 -5.57
CA HIS A 78 13.09 7.48 -5.76
C HIS A 78 14.55 7.23 -5.36
N ILE A 79 15.48 7.76 -6.13
CA ILE A 79 16.92 7.70 -5.86
C ILE A 79 17.53 9.05 -6.21
N GLU A 80 18.34 9.60 -5.32
CA GLU A 80 19.10 10.82 -5.61
C GLU A 80 20.28 10.49 -6.54
N PRO A 81 20.63 11.39 -7.47
CA PRO A 81 21.79 11.19 -8.33
C PRO A 81 23.09 11.15 -7.51
N SER A 82 24.06 10.35 -7.97
CA SER A 82 25.40 10.22 -7.39
C SER A 82 26.29 11.42 -7.67
#